data_AF-A0A7J6WK87-F1
#
_entry.id   AF-A0A7J6WK87-F1
#
_cell.length_a   1.000
_cell.length_b   1.000
_cell.length_c   1.000
_cell.angle_alpha   90.00
_cell.angle_beta   90.00
_cell.angle_gamma   90.00
#
_symmetry.space_group_name_H-M   'P 1'
#
loop_
_entity.id
_entity.type
_entity.pdbx_description
1 polymer ?
#
loop_
_entity_poly.entity_id
_entity_poly.type
_entity_poly.pdbx_seq_one_letter_code
_entity_poly.pdbx_strand_id
1 'polypeptide(L)'
;MTASATSGKPLLEADLKKTIDACDRALSLDFAKKKILKFFESRMGYYAPNLSAIVGSDVAVKLIGAAGGLSDLANMTCDVVYGIGAKKRILAGFSSATSQLHVGFVEQTRISKSTPPSSRKKAWELLAAKSVLASRMDDSRQDPAGRYGRALRDMIHKKIDKWQDRKRGGSRLRKMKERYNREKKNAVWSTRLGDGYGEGHGIRPGSKQSRLG
;
A
#
# COMPACT_ATOMS: atom_id res chain seq x y z
N MET A 1 -32.98 9.61 13.87
CA MET A 1 -33.84 10.15 14.95
C MET A 1 -33.01 10.43 16.19
N THR A 2 -32.12 11.43 16.16
CA THR A 2 -31.32 11.84 17.33
C THR A 2 -31.62 13.27 17.77
N ALA A 3 -32.06 14.14 16.86
CA ALA A 3 -32.48 15.50 17.19
C ALA A 3 -33.72 15.57 18.10
N SER A 4 -34.63 14.59 18.00
CA SER A 4 -35.90 14.58 18.74
C SER A 4 -35.76 14.15 20.22
N ALA A 5 -34.60 13.65 20.65
CA ALA A 5 -34.38 13.12 22.00
C ALA A 5 -33.18 13.79 22.71
N THR A 6 -32.80 15.01 22.32
CA THR A 6 -31.70 15.72 23.01
C THR A 6 -32.27 16.51 24.18
N SER A 7 -31.78 16.26 25.40
CA SER A 7 -32.07 17.07 26.59
C SER A 7 -31.26 18.39 26.61
N GLY A 8 -31.10 19.03 25.45
CA GLY A 8 -30.26 20.22 25.28
C GLY A 8 -30.97 21.51 25.68
N LYS A 9 -30.19 22.56 26.00
CA LYS A 9 -30.67 23.93 26.19
C LYS A 9 -30.31 24.78 24.97
N PRO A 10 -31.13 25.77 24.57
CA PRO A 10 -30.78 26.68 23.48
C PRO A 10 -29.55 27.52 23.86
N LEU A 11 -28.68 27.79 22.88
CA LEU A 11 -27.52 28.66 23.06
C LEU A 11 -27.96 30.12 23.17
N LEU A 12 -27.17 30.94 23.87
CA LEU A 12 -27.33 32.40 23.85
C LEU A 12 -26.99 32.95 22.47
N GLU A 13 -27.68 34.00 22.05
CA GLU A 13 -27.50 34.62 20.72
C GLU A 13 -26.05 35.06 20.45
N ALA A 14 -25.37 35.58 21.47
CA ALA A 14 -23.97 35.99 21.36
C ALA A 14 -23.03 34.80 21.08
N ASP A 15 -23.30 33.64 21.67
CA ASP A 15 -22.49 32.43 21.48
C ASP A 15 -22.85 31.72 20.18
N LEU A 16 -24.13 31.75 19.79
CA LEU A 16 -24.61 31.29 18.49
C LEU A 16 -23.89 32.04 17.36
N LYS A 17 -23.87 33.38 17.42
CA LYS A 17 -23.19 34.21 16.43
C LYS A 17 -21.69 33.89 16.34
N LYS A 18 -20.99 33.78 17.47
CA LYS A 18 -19.56 33.38 17.49
C LYS A 18 -19.34 31.99 16.89
N THR A 19 -20.25 31.05 17.13
CA THR A 19 -20.16 29.68 16.60
C THR A 19 -20.32 29.68 15.09
N ILE A 20 -21.31 30.43 14.57
CA ILE A 20 -21.53 30.58 13.13
C ILE A 20 -20.32 31.24 12.46
N ASP A 21 -19.81 32.34 13.03
CA ASP A 21 -18.60 33.01 12.52
C ASP A 21 -17.39 32.07 12.49
N ALA A 22 -17.22 31.23 13.50
CA ALA A 22 -16.15 30.23 13.54
C ALA A 22 -16.34 29.15 12.46
N CYS A 23 -17.57 28.69 12.23
CA CYS A 23 -17.90 27.76 11.16
C CYS A 23 -17.58 28.35 9.78
N ASP A 24 -17.96 29.60 9.53
CA ASP A 24 -17.69 30.28 8.25
C ASP A 24 -16.19 30.44 8.00
N ARG A 25 -15.42 30.80 9.03
CA ARG A 25 -13.94 30.84 8.96
C ARG A 25 -13.37 29.46 8.66
N ALA A 26 -13.88 28.40 9.28
CA ALA A 26 -13.44 27.04 9.02
C ALA A 26 -13.72 26.60 7.57
N LEU A 27 -14.89 26.95 7.03
CA LEU A 27 -15.25 26.70 5.63
C LEU A 27 -14.34 27.47 4.66
N SER A 28 -14.05 28.73 4.95
CA SER A 28 -13.13 29.56 4.17
C SER A 28 -11.70 28.97 4.14
N LEU A 29 -11.21 28.50 5.30
CA LEU A 29 -9.91 27.81 5.38
C LEU A 29 -9.88 26.50 4.59
N ASP A 30 -10.95 25.70 4.63
CA ASP A 30 -11.05 24.48 3.85
C ASP A 30 -11.05 24.77 2.33
N PHE A 31 -11.74 25.83 1.91
CA PHE A 31 -11.74 26.28 0.52
C PHE A 31 -10.34 26.73 0.07
N ALA A 32 -9.66 27.55 0.88
CA ALA A 32 -8.29 27.99 0.60
C ALA A 32 -7.32 26.80 0.50
N LYS A 33 -7.42 25.84 1.44
CA LYS A 33 -6.64 24.59 1.41
C LYS A 33 -6.88 23.80 0.12
N LYS A 34 -8.13 23.62 -0.29
CA LYS A 34 -8.49 22.93 -1.54
C LYS A 34 -7.91 23.63 -2.76
N LYS A 35 -7.93 24.97 -2.79
CA LYS A 35 -7.36 25.77 -3.90
C LYS A 35 -5.85 25.54 -4.02
N ILE A 36 -5.13 25.52 -2.90
CA ILE A 36 -3.68 25.23 -2.86
C ILE A 36 -3.40 23.80 -3.35
N LEU A 37 -4.14 22.80 -2.84
CA LEU A 37 -3.95 21.40 -3.25
C LEU A 37 -4.19 21.22 -4.76
N LYS A 38 -5.21 21.86 -5.34
CA LYS A 38 -5.45 21.83 -6.80
C LYS A 38 -4.30 22.47 -7.60
N PHE A 39 -3.72 23.55 -7.09
CA PHE A 39 -2.56 24.16 -7.73
C PHE A 39 -1.36 23.20 -7.77
N PHE A 40 -1.03 22.57 -6.64
CA PHE A 40 0.03 21.56 -6.59
C PHE A 40 -0.27 20.34 -7.46
N GLU A 41 -1.52 19.88 -7.50
CA GLU A 41 -1.94 18.77 -8.36
C GLU A 41 -1.63 19.06 -9.84
N SER A 42 -1.93 20.27 -10.32
CA SER A 42 -1.65 20.69 -11.71
C SER A 42 -0.16 20.74 -12.05
N ARG A 43 0.70 20.93 -11.05
CA ARG A 43 2.17 21.06 -11.21
C ARG A 43 2.94 19.90 -10.58
N MET A 44 2.27 18.81 -10.24
CA MET A 44 2.91 17.71 -9.50
C MET A 44 4.04 17.05 -10.30
N GLY A 45 3.95 17.03 -11.63
CA GLY A 45 5.01 16.52 -12.50
C GLY A 45 6.32 17.30 -12.41
N TYR A 46 6.29 18.54 -11.92
CA TYR A 46 7.51 19.33 -11.65
C TYR A 46 8.01 19.11 -10.21
N TYR A 47 7.12 19.03 -9.23
CA TYR A 47 7.49 18.92 -7.82
C TYR A 47 7.87 17.51 -7.38
N ALA A 48 7.13 16.49 -7.81
CA ALA A 48 7.32 15.10 -7.42
C ALA A 48 6.97 14.15 -8.59
N PRO A 49 7.78 14.13 -9.67
CA PRO A 49 7.53 13.31 -10.85
C PRO A 49 7.54 11.80 -10.54
N ASN A 50 8.40 11.33 -9.63
CA ASN A 50 8.49 9.90 -9.32
C ASN A 50 7.32 9.42 -8.47
N LEU A 51 6.95 10.19 -7.44
CA LEU A 51 5.81 9.88 -6.58
C LEU A 51 4.50 9.91 -7.39
N SER A 52 4.31 10.96 -8.21
CA SER A 52 3.13 11.10 -9.07
C SER A 52 2.99 9.95 -10.06
N ALA A 53 4.10 9.39 -10.56
CA ALA A 53 4.06 8.25 -11.47
C ALA A 53 3.52 6.97 -10.80
N ILE A 54 3.70 6.82 -9.48
CA ILE A 54 3.25 5.63 -8.74
C ILE A 54 1.81 5.78 -8.26
N VAL A 55 1.53 6.84 -7.49
CA VAL A 55 0.23 6.98 -6.79
C VAL A 55 -0.78 7.83 -7.56
N GLY A 56 -0.33 8.66 -8.51
CA GLY A 56 -1.14 9.68 -9.16
C GLY A 56 -1.02 11.04 -8.45
N SER A 57 -1.22 12.12 -9.21
CA SER A 57 -1.03 13.50 -8.73
C SER A 57 -2.02 13.89 -7.62
N ASP A 58 -3.24 13.38 -7.70
CA ASP A 58 -4.33 13.61 -6.74
C ASP A 58 -4.06 13.00 -5.36
N VAL A 59 -3.45 11.82 -5.32
CA VAL A 59 -3.04 11.15 -4.08
C VAL A 59 -1.70 11.69 -3.59
N ALA A 60 -0.76 11.95 -4.49
CA ALA A 60 0.55 12.51 -4.15
C ALA A 60 0.42 13.84 -3.38
N VAL A 61 -0.43 14.76 -3.86
CA VAL A 61 -0.61 16.05 -3.19
C VAL A 61 -1.20 15.92 -1.79
N LYS A 62 -2.12 14.97 -1.59
CA LYS A 62 -2.72 14.70 -0.27
C LYS A 62 -1.70 14.09 0.68
N LEU A 63 -0.82 13.22 0.18
CA LEU A 63 0.25 12.61 0.98
C LEU A 63 1.27 13.67 1.42
N ILE A 64 1.76 14.50 0.49
CA ILE A 64 2.70 15.59 0.78
C ILE A 64 2.05 16.60 1.75
N GLY A 65 0.82 17.03 1.46
CA GLY A 65 0.10 17.99 2.28
C GLY A 65 -0.27 17.48 3.67
N ALA A 66 -0.43 16.17 3.86
CA ALA A 66 -0.64 15.57 5.17
C ALA A 66 0.66 15.27 5.92
N ALA A 67 1.77 15.06 5.20
CA ALA A 67 3.08 14.88 5.79
C ALA A 67 3.71 16.19 6.29
N GLY A 68 3.32 17.33 5.71
CA GLY A 68 3.90 18.65 6.03
C GLY A 68 4.90 19.14 4.98
N GLY A 69 5.29 18.27 4.04
CA GLY A 69 6.23 18.58 2.98
C GLY A 69 6.72 17.32 2.27
N LEU A 70 7.48 17.50 1.19
CA LEU A 70 8.09 16.39 0.46
C LEU A 70 9.23 15.74 1.27
N SER A 71 10.05 16.56 1.93
CA SER A 71 11.16 16.10 2.77
C SER A 71 10.67 15.32 3.99
N ASP A 72 9.59 15.79 4.64
CA ASP A 72 8.96 15.05 5.75
C ASP A 72 8.42 13.71 5.28
N LEU A 73 7.76 13.69 4.11
CA LEU A 73 7.27 12.45 3.51
C LEU A 73 8.41 11.47 3.17
N ALA A 74 9.58 11.98 2.75
CA ALA A 74 10.76 11.17 2.45
C ALA A 74 11.38 10.54 3.72
N ASN A 75 11.29 11.21 4.86
CA ASN A 75 11.77 10.74 6.15
C ASN A 75 10.82 9.76 6.85
N MET A 76 9.53 9.74 6.48
CA MET A 76 8.56 8.81 7.03
C MET A 76 8.85 7.34 6.67
N THR A 77 8.40 6.43 7.53
CA THR A 77 8.43 4.99 7.26
C THR A 77 7.19 4.57 6.46
N CYS A 78 7.27 3.39 5.82
CA CYS A 78 6.17 2.86 5.00
C CYS A 78 4.86 2.69 5.80
N ASP A 79 4.95 2.32 7.07
CA ASP A 79 3.78 2.06 7.91
C ASP A 79 3.05 3.35 8.29
N VAL A 80 3.81 4.42 8.51
CA VAL A 80 3.23 5.76 8.70
C VAL A 80 2.51 6.17 7.43
N VAL A 81 3.18 6.12 6.27
CA VAL A 81 2.59 6.49 4.96
C VAL A 81 1.35 5.65 4.63
N TYR A 82 1.36 4.36 4.96
CA TYR A 82 0.22 3.47 4.83
C TYR A 82 -0.99 3.93 5.65
N GLY A 83 -0.75 4.44 6.86
CA GLY A 83 -1.78 4.97 7.77
C GLY A 83 -2.23 6.41 7.50
N ILE A 84 -1.53 7.18 6.64
CA ILE A 84 -1.88 8.59 6.39
C ILE A 84 -3.29 8.68 5.80
N GLY A 85 -4.11 9.55 6.41
CA GLY A 85 -5.49 9.80 5.95
C GLY A 85 -6.49 8.74 6.42
N ALA A 86 -6.07 7.76 7.23
CA ALA A 86 -6.98 6.78 7.81
C ALA A 86 -7.94 7.43 8.80
N LYS A 87 -9.20 7.61 8.37
CA LYS A 87 -10.27 8.06 9.27
C LYS A 87 -10.82 6.84 10.01
N LYS A 88 -10.79 6.87 11.35
CA LYS A 88 -11.51 5.89 12.16
C LYS A 88 -13.01 6.05 11.90
N ARG A 89 -13.59 5.12 11.14
CA ARG A 89 -15.05 5.01 11.03
C ARG A 89 -15.54 4.33 12.30
N ILE A 90 -15.81 5.11 13.35
CA ILE A 90 -16.56 4.63 14.50
C ILE A 90 -18.01 4.51 14.02
N LEU A 91 -18.37 3.33 13.52
CA LEU A 91 -19.73 3.02 13.12
C LEU A 91 -20.53 2.81 14.41
N ALA A 92 -21.13 3.88 14.93
CA ALA A 92 -22.07 3.76 16.03
C ALA A 92 -23.29 2.95 15.56
N GLY A 93 -23.36 1.67 15.93
CA GLY A 93 -24.59 0.87 15.84
C GLY A 93 -24.72 -0.15 14.69
N PHE A 94 -23.70 -0.41 13.86
CA PHE A 94 -23.77 -1.50 12.85
C PHE A 94 -22.50 -2.37 12.85
N SER A 95 -22.68 -3.68 12.63
CA SER A 95 -21.70 -4.76 12.81
C SER A 95 -20.27 -4.44 12.37
N SER A 96 -19.30 -4.68 13.27
CA SER A 96 -17.85 -4.50 13.11
C SER A 96 -17.20 -5.34 11.99
N ALA A 97 -17.95 -6.18 11.28
CA ALA A 97 -17.43 -7.05 10.21
C ALA A 97 -17.06 -6.29 8.92
N THR A 98 -17.60 -5.08 8.70
CA THR A 98 -17.37 -4.28 7.48
C THR A 98 -16.57 -2.99 7.74
N SER A 99 -16.05 -2.79 8.97
CA SER A 99 -15.13 -1.67 9.20
C SER A 99 -13.77 -2.02 8.58
N GLN A 100 -13.49 -1.52 7.38
CA GLN A 100 -12.13 -1.54 6.86
C GLN A 100 -11.26 -0.65 7.77
N LEU A 101 -10.61 -1.28 8.74
CA LEU A 101 -9.58 -0.66 9.57
C LEU A 101 -8.38 -0.34 8.67
N HIS A 102 -7.87 0.89 8.77
CA HIS A 102 -6.66 1.38 8.05
C HIS A 102 -6.83 1.69 6.55
N VAL A 103 -7.87 2.46 6.20
CA VAL A 103 -8.05 2.99 4.84
C VAL A 103 -7.46 4.40 4.73
N GLY A 104 -6.20 4.48 4.31
CA GLY A 104 -5.50 5.75 4.06
C GLY A 104 -5.68 6.29 2.63
N PHE A 105 -4.99 7.38 2.31
CA PHE A 105 -5.01 7.95 0.95
C PHE A 105 -4.48 6.97 -0.12
N VAL A 106 -3.63 6.03 0.26
CA VAL A 106 -3.08 4.98 -0.64
C VAL A 106 -4.17 4.10 -1.25
N GLU A 107 -5.33 3.91 -0.59
CA GLU A 107 -6.44 3.15 -1.16
C GLU A 107 -7.04 3.85 -2.40
N GLN A 108 -7.04 5.19 -2.41
CA GLN A 108 -7.69 5.98 -3.46
C GLN A 108 -6.98 5.85 -4.82
N THR A 109 -5.75 5.34 -4.82
CA THR A 109 -4.92 5.12 -6.01
C THR A 109 -5.58 4.16 -7.00
N ARG A 110 -5.32 4.38 -8.30
CA ARG A 110 -5.88 3.54 -9.37
C ARG A 110 -5.43 2.08 -9.25
N ILE A 111 -4.17 1.85 -8.87
CA ILE A 111 -3.56 0.52 -8.70
C ILE A 111 -4.26 -0.27 -7.58
N SER A 112 -4.59 0.40 -6.47
CA SER A 112 -5.36 -0.20 -5.37
C SER A 112 -6.75 -0.64 -5.83
N LYS A 113 -7.47 0.24 -6.56
CA LYS A 113 -8.83 -0.03 -7.04
C LYS A 113 -8.90 -1.15 -8.07
N SER A 114 -7.90 -1.27 -8.94
CA SER A 114 -7.81 -2.37 -9.92
C SER A 114 -7.40 -3.70 -9.29
N THR A 115 -6.84 -3.69 -8.08
CA THR A 115 -6.39 -4.90 -7.39
C THR A 115 -7.56 -5.64 -6.74
N PRO A 116 -7.67 -6.99 -6.90
CA PRO A 116 -8.73 -7.76 -6.28
C PRO A 116 -8.66 -7.67 -4.74
N PRO A 117 -9.82 -7.71 -4.03
CA PRO A 117 -9.88 -7.53 -2.58
C PRO A 117 -8.93 -8.44 -1.80
N SER A 118 -8.72 -9.65 -2.31
CA SER A 118 -7.92 -10.69 -1.66
C SER A 118 -6.41 -10.39 -1.58
N SER A 119 -5.88 -9.48 -2.41
CA SER A 119 -4.47 -9.04 -2.40
C SER A 119 -4.31 -7.55 -2.12
N ARG A 120 -5.42 -6.85 -1.85
CA ARG A 120 -5.46 -5.39 -1.73
C ARG A 120 -4.59 -4.86 -0.59
N LYS A 121 -4.65 -5.51 0.59
CA LYS A 121 -3.80 -5.14 1.74
C LYS A 121 -2.30 -5.19 1.41
N LYS A 122 -1.85 -6.27 0.78
CA LYS A 122 -0.42 -6.42 0.37
C LYS A 122 -0.03 -5.41 -0.70
N ALA A 123 -0.95 -5.05 -1.59
CA ALA A 123 -0.72 -4.03 -2.60
C ALA A 123 -0.56 -2.64 -1.97
N TRP A 124 -1.35 -2.31 -0.94
CA TRP A 124 -1.21 -1.05 -0.20
C TRP A 124 0.12 -0.94 0.53
N GLU A 125 0.54 -1.99 1.24
CA GLU A 125 1.86 -2.03 1.91
C GLU A 125 3.00 -1.83 0.90
N LEU A 126 2.91 -2.53 -0.25
CA LEU A 126 3.90 -2.39 -1.32
C LEU A 126 3.88 -0.99 -1.94
N LEU A 127 2.70 -0.42 -2.18
CA LEU A 127 2.54 0.95 -2.69
C LEU A 127 3.18 1.95 -1.72
N ALA A 128 2.84 1.90 -0.44
CA ALA A 128 3.39 2.80 0.57
C ALA A 128 4.92 2.70 0.64
N ALA A 129 5.47 1.49 0.65
CA ALA A 129 6.91 1.29 0.66
C ALA A 129 7.61 1.87 -0.59
N LYS A 130 7.02 1.70 -1.77
CA LYS A 130 7.59 2.26 -3.01
C LYS A 130 7.37 3.77 -3.13
N SER A 131 6.29 4.30 -2.59
CA SER A 131 6.05 5.74 -2.50
C SER A 131 7.11 6.43 -1.65
N VAL A 132 7.50 5.88 -0.49
CA VAL A 132 8.59 6.45 0.33
C VAL A 132 9.90 6.51 -0.45
N LEU A 133 10.24 5.44 -1.19
CA LEU A 133 11.45 5.43 -2.03
C LEU A 133 11.38 6.49 -3.15
N ALA A 134 10.22 6.64 -3.79
CA ALA A 134 10.03 7.66 -4.81
C ALA A 134 10.10 9.07 -4.24
N SER A 135 9.51 9.32 -3.06
CA SER A 135 9.59 10.60 -2.37
C SER A 135 11.03 10.98 -2.05
N ARG A 136 11.88 10.04 -1.62
CA ARG A 136 13.31 10.28 -1.38
C ARG A 136 14.07 10.66 -2.66
N MET A 137 13.72 10.05 -3.79
CA MET A 137 14.32 10.40 -5.09
C MET A 137 13.86 11.78 -5.58
N ASP A 138 12.60 12.13 -5.33
CA ASP A 138 12.07 13.46 -5.65
C ASP A 138 12.66 14.55 -4.75
N ASP A 139 12.83 14.28 -3.46
CA ASP A 139 13.45 15.21 -2.49
C ASP A 139 14.93 15.49 -2.84
N SER A 140 15.68 14.44 -3.18
CA SER A 140 17.07 14.56 -3.66
C SER A 140 17.21 15.03 -5.11
N ARG A 141 16.10 15.18 -5.84
CA ARG A 141 16.02 15.63 -7.25
C ARG A 141 16.91 14.86 -8.23
N GLN A 142 17.20 13.59 -7.95
CA GLN A 142 18.13 12.79 -8.77
C GLN A 142 17.55 12.36 -10.12
N ASP A 143 16.22 12.21 -10.24
CA ASP A 143 15.55 11.85 -11.51
C ASP A 143 14.33 12.74 -11.79
N PRO A 144 14.54 13.92 -12.39
CA PRO A 144 13.45 14.84 -12.75
C PRO A 144 12.59 14.33 -13.93
N ALA A 145 13.04 13.31 -14.67
CA ALA A 145 12.28 12.74 -15.78
C ALA A 145 11.22 11.70 -15.35
N GLY A 146 11.21 11.32 -14.07
CA GLY A 146 10.25 10.37 -13.50
C GLY A 146 10.44 8.92 -13.98
N ARG A 147 11.63 8.57 -14.51
CA ARG A 147 11.91 7.22 -15.05
C ARG A 147 11.93 6.20 -13.92
N TYR A 148 12.51 6.56 -12.77
CA TYR A 148 12.57 5.76 -11.56
C TYR A 148 11.18 5.44 -11.03
N GLY A 149 10.30 6.44 -10.93
CA GLY A 149 8.90 6.25 -10.53
C GLY A 149 8.13 5.30 -11.45
N ARG A 150 8.34 5.41 -12.79
CA ARG A 150 7.75 4.48 -13.76
C ARG A 150 8.27 3.04 -13.57
N ALA A 151 9.58 2.88 -13.39
CA ALA A 151 10.17 1.56 -13.11
C ALA A 151 9.63 0.95 -11.80
N LEU A 152 9.48 1.76 -10.75
CA LEU A 152 8.85 1.34 -9.49
C LEU A 152 7.41 0.89 -9.71
N ARG A 153 6.63 1.63 -10.50
CA ARG A 153 5.25 1.28 -10.85
C ARG A 153 5.16 -0.07 -11.56
N ASP A 154 6.05 -0.33 -12.52
CA ASP A 154 6.07 -1.60 -13.25
C ASP A 154 6.42 -2.77 -12.32
N MET A 155 7.34 -2.56 -11.36
CA MET A 155 7.65 -3.56 -10.34
C MET A 155 6.44 -3.84 -9.43
N ILE A 156 5.62 -2.84 -9.14
CA ILE A 156 4.39 -3.01 -8.35
C ILE A 156 3.39 -3.86 -9.13
N HIS A 157 3.12 -3.53 -10.39
CA HIS A 157 2.22 -4.31 -11.25
C HIS A 157 2.68 -5.77 -11.36
N LYS A 158 3.96 -6.02 -11.69
CA LYS A 158 4.53 -7.38 -11.78
C LYS A 158 4.36 -8.18 -10.47
N LYS A 159 4.52 -7.54 -9.31
CA LYS A 159 4.29 -8.20 -8.01
C LYS A 159 2.82 -8.54 -7.77
N ILE A 160 1.92 -7.63 -8.12
CA ILE A 160 0.47 -7.83 -7.99
C ILE A 160 0.01 -8.99 -8.88
N ASP A 161 0.44 -9.01 -10.14
CA ASP A 161 0.10 -10.09 -11.09
C ASP A 161 0.59 -11.46 -10.60
N LYS A 162 1.84 -11.51 -10.11
CA LYS A 162 2.39 -12.72 -9.49
C LYS A 162 1.56 -13.22 -8.31
N TRP A 163 0.96 -12.33 -7.51
CA TRP A 163 0.08 -12.75 -6.41
C TRP A 163 -1.25 -13.30 -6.91
N GLN A 164 -1.77 -12.79 -8.03
CA GLN A 164 -2.99 -13.29 -8.65
C GLN A 164 -2.78 -14.71 -9.21
N ASP A 165 -1.68 -14.95 -9.92
CA ASP A 165 -1.37 -16.28 -10.49
C ASP A 165 -1.14 -17.34 -9.42
N ARG A 166 -0.48 -16.97 -8.32
CA ARG A 166 -0.29 -17.86 -7.16
C ARG A 166 -1.60 -18.29 -6.51
N LYS A 167 -2.65 -17.49 -6.61
CA LYS A 167 -3.97 -17.83 -6.05
C LYS A 167 -4.78 -18.70 -7.01
N ARG A 168 -4.69 -18.47 -8.33
CA ARG A 168 -5.34 -19.31 -9.35
C ARG A 168 -4.85 -20.77 -9.33
N GLY A 169 -3.57 -20.99 -9.05
CA GLY A 169 -3.03 -22.36 -8.90
C GLY A 169 -3.39 -23.04 -7.58
N GLY A 170 -3.71 -22.30 -6.50
CA GLY A 170 -3.92 -22.89 -5.19
C GLY A 170 -2.67 -23.57 -4.59
N SER A 171 -2.69 -23.78 -3.26
CA SER A 171 -1.57 -24.41 -2.54
C SER A 171 -1.29 -25.85 -3.01
N ARG A 172 -2.32 -26.55 -3.49
CA ARG A 172 -2.25 -27.93 -3.99
C ARG A 172 -1.48 -28.04 -5.32
N LEU A 173 -1.81 -27.22 -6.33
CA LEU A 173 -1.12 -27.26 -7.62
C LEU A 173 0.34 -26.82 -7.49
N ARG A 174 0.64 -25.90 -6.56
CA ARG A 174 2.02 -25.53 -6.25
C ARG A 174 2.81 -26.69 -5.65
N LYS A 175 2.27 -27.35 -4.61
CA LYS A 175 2.92 -28.54 -4.01
C LYS A 175 3.10 -29.65 -5.05
N MET A 176 2.11 -29.83 -5.93
CA MET A 176 2.20 -30.77 -7.05
C MET A 176 3.33 -30.40 -8.03
N LYS A 177 3.41 -29.14 -8.46
CA LYS A 177 4.44 -28.67 -9.39
C LYS A 177 5.84 -28.67 -8.77
N GLU A 178 5.97 -28.37 -7.47
CA GLU A 178 7.21 -28.49 -6.71
C GLU A 178 7.68 -29.94 -6.60
N ARG A 179 6.77 -30.90 -6.36
CA ARG A 179 7.08 -32.34 -6.40
C ARG A 179 7.55 -32.78 -7.78
N TYR A 180 6.79 -32.42 -8.82
CA TYR A 180 7.14 -32.73 -10.21
C TYR A 180 8.51 -32.16 -10.60
N ASN A 181 8.81 -30.90 -10.25
CA ASN A 181 10.10 -30.29 -10.56
C ASN A 181 11.26 -30.89 -9.74
N ARG A 182 10.98 -31.39 -8.52
CA ARG A 182 11.95 -32.09 -7.68
C ARG A 182 12.25 -33.48 -8.23
N GLU A 183 11.24 -34.22 -8.65
CA GLU A 183 11.37 -35.52 -9.33
C GLU A 183 12.14 -35.37 -10.64
N LYS A 184 11.82 -34.36 -11.46
CA LYS A 184 12.54 -34.09 -12.71
C LYS A 184 14.01 -33.72 -12.47
N LYS A 185 14.30 -32.91 -11.45
CA LYS A 185 15.69 -32.64 -11.03
C LYS A 185 16.38 -33.92 -10.59
N ASN A 186 15.77 -34.72 -9.72
CA ASN A 186 16.34 -35.97 -9.24
C ASN A 186 16.60 -36.96 -10.38
N ALA A 187 15.70 -37.04 -11.37
CA ALA A 187 15.91 -37.85 -12.57
C ALA A 187 17.11 -37.35 -13.39
N VAL A 188 17.23 -36.04 -13.61
CA VAL A 188 18.39 -35.44 -14.31
C VAL A 188 19.71 -35.69 -13.55
N TRP A 189 19.70 -35.58 -12.22
CA TRP A 189 20.86 -35.92 -11.38
C TRP A 189 21.20 -37.41 -11.46
N SER A 190 20.20 -38.30 -11.49
CA SER A 190 20.38 -39.74 -11.62
C SER A 190 20.94 -40.11 -12.99
N THR A 191 20.52 -39.46 -14.07
CA THR A 191 21.08 -39.66 -15.41
C THR A 191 22.53 -39.16 -15.49
N ARG A 192 22.83 -37.99 -14.92
CA ARG A 192 24.22 -37.48 -14.85
C ARG A 192 25.16 -38.32 -13.99
N LEU A 193 24.64 -38.98 -12.96
CA LEU A 193 25.40 -39.90 -12.11
C LEU A 193 25.52 -41.31 -12.72
N GLY A 194 24.70 -41.64 -13.74
CA GLY A 194 24.72 -42.93 -14.42
C GLY A 194 25.75 -43.04 -15.56
N ASP A 195 26.23 -41.91 -16.07
CA ASP A 195 27.21 -41.86 -17.17
C ASP A 195 28.68 -41.83 -16.69
N GLY A 196 28.92 -42.00 -15.39
CA GLY A 196 30.24 -42.07 -14.77
C GLY A 196 30.44 -43.36 -13.99
N TYR A 197 31.15 -44.30 -14.60
CA TYR A 197 31.77 -45.51 -14.04
C TYR A 197 31.89 -45.62 -12.50
N GLY A 198 31.36 -46.74 -11.97
CA GLY A 198 32.11 -47.70 -11.14
C GLY A 198 32.70 -47.30 -9.77
N GLU A 199 32.20 -47.97 -8.72
CA GLU A 199 32.84 -48.29 -7.43
C GLU A 199 33.12 -47.15 -6.41
N GLY A 200 32.58 -47.32 -5.19
CA GLY A 200 33.08 -46.64 -3.99
C GLY A 200 32.04 -46.19 -2.97
N HIS A 201 31.80 -47.03 -1.97
CA HIS A 201 31.27 -46.76 -0.62
C HIS A 201 30.12 -45.75 -0.42
N GLY A 202 28.97 -46.28 -0.01
CA GLY A 202 27.83 -45.50 0.45
C GLY A 202 28.10 -44.70 1.72
N ILE A 203 27.76 -43.42 1.67
CA ILE A 203 27.37 -42.63 2.85
C ILE A 203 26.02 -41.97 2.55
N ARG A 204 24.97 -42.48 3.21
CA ARG A 204 23.63 -41.86 3.27
C ARG A 204 23.73 -40.51 4.01
N PRO A 205 23.19 -39.39 3.50
CA PRO A 205 22.90 -38.25 4.34
C PRO A 205 21.66 -38.53 5.19
N GLY A 206 21.85 -38.47 6.50
CA GLY A 206 20.89 -38.88 7.53
C GLY A 206 19.49 -38.30 7.39
N SER A 207 18.52 -39.19 7.56
CA SER A 207 17.14 -38.86 7.92
C SER A 207 17.13 -38.11 9.25
N LYS A 208 16.74 -36.82 9.23
CA LYS A 208 16.38 -36.10 10.46
C LYS A 208 15.15 -36.77 11.07
N GLN A 209 15.38 -37.46 12.17
CA GLN A 209 14.37 -38.06 13.02
C GLN A 209 13.61 -36.95 13.75
N SER A 210 12.30 -36.96 13.60
CA SER A 210 11.34 -36.19 14.39
C SER A 210 11.48 -36.53 15.88
N ARG A 211 11.70 -35.54 16.74
CA ARG A 211 11.36 -35.63 18.17
C ARG A 211 10.08 -34.84 18.42
N LEU A 212 9.03 -35.58 18.74
CA LEU A 212 7.92 -35.15 19.59
C LEU A 212 8.45 -35.05 21.03
N GLY A 213 7.98 -34.04 21.74
CA GLY A 213 8.30 -33.69 23.13
C GLY A 213 7.78 -32.29 23.38
#